data_AF-A0A843LSE0-F1
#
_entry.id   AF-A0A843LSE0-F1
#
_cell.length_a   1.000
_cell.length_b   1.000
_cell.length_c   1.000
_cell.angle_alpha   90.00
_cell.angle_beta   90.00
_cell.angle_gamma   90.00
#
_symmetry.space_group_name_H-M   'P 1'
#
loop_
_entity.id
_entity.type
_entity.pdbx_description
1 polymer ?
#
loop_
_entity_poly.entity_id
_entity_poly.type
_entity_poly.pdbx_seq_one_letter_code
_entity_poly.pdbx_strand_id
1 'polypeptide(L)'
;MQYENIDSAEMAELALSQAVDEHIEKSKEAIDRISELEQQILHWNQEDIKRLRNDIQELRELLKKNFQVQIENFIHMRSIPGMRVPEEIRQLYKIISVDKKGFALYGTEMDKIAHITKITEHFMKRKEAAAQAKAKEKK
;
A
#
# COMPACT_ATOMS: atom_id res chain seq x y z
N MET A 1 7.06 -52.84 30.71
CA MET A 1 6.66 -51.56 30.09
C MET A 1 7.88 -51.02 29.36
N GLN A 2 7.97 -51.27 28.06
CA GLN A 2 9.01 -50.66 27.22
C GLN A 2 8.56 -49.23 26.97
N TYR A 3 9.23 -48.26 27.60
CA TYR A 3 9.17 -46.89 27.11
C TYR A 3 9.83 -46.92 25.74
N GLU A 4 9.02 -46.71 24.70
CA GLU A 4 9.49 -46.46 23.35
C GLU A 4 10.51 -45.32 23.44
N ASN A 5 11.80 -45.67 23.34
CA ASN A 5 12.86 -44.70 23.07
C ASN A 5 12.62 -44.25 21.63
N ILE A 6 11.73 -43.27 21.46
CA ILE A 6 11.71 -42.51 20.21
C ILE A 6 13.08 -41.87 20.13
N ASP A 7 13.85 -42.27 19.13
CA ASP A 7 15.21 -41.77 18.95
C ASP A 7 15.11 -40.24 18.87
N SER A 8 15.87 -39.52 19.70
CA SER A 8 15.78 -38.05 19.78
C SER A 8 16.00 -37.40 18.41
N ALA A 9 16.66 -38.11 17.48
CA ALA A 9 16.81 -37.74 16.09
C ALA A 9 15.48 -37.81 15.30
N GLU A 10 14.68 -38.87 15.45
CA GLU A 10 13.37 -39.01 14.77
C GLU A 10 12.38 -37.94 15.24
N MET A 11 12.39 -37.60 16.54
CA MET A 11 11.59 -36.49 17.07
C MET A 11 12.03 -35.12 16.52
N ALA A 12 13.33 -34.93 16.33
CA ALA A 12 13.89 -33.69 15.78
C ALA A 12 13.57 -33.57 14.27
N GLU A 13 13.67 -34.65 13.50
CA GLU A 13 13.29 -34.69 12.09
C GLU A 13 11.79 -34.43 11.90
N LEU A 14 10.94 -35.04 12.72
CA LEU A 14 9.49 -34.80 12.70
C LEU A 14 9.16 -33.32 13.01
N ALA A 15 9.79 -32.75 14.04
CA ALA A 15 9.60 -31.35 14.42
C ALA A 15 10.09 -30.38 13.32
N LEU A 16 11.20 -30.70 12.66
CA LEU A 16 11.71 -29.94 11.51
C LEU A 16 10.75 -30.04 10.31
N SER A 17 10.25 -31.22 9.98
CA SER A 17 9.28 -31.40 8.89
C SER A 17 8.00 -30.61 9.15
N GLN A 18 7.45 -30.69 10.37
CA GLN A 18 6.27 -29.90 10.75
C GLN A 18 6.53 -28.40 10.68
N ALA A 19 7.68 -27.93 11.17
CA ALA A 19 8.04 -26.51 11.08
C ALA A 19 8.18 -26.03 9.62
N VAL A 20 8.70 -26.89 8.74
CA VAL A 20 8.80 -26.61 7.29
C VAL A 20 7.41 -26.56 6.64
N ASP A 21 6.56 -27.55 6.91
CA ASP A 21 5.20 -27.59 6.36
C ASP A 21 4.36 -26.40 6.84
N GLU A 22 4.41 -26.06 8.13
CA GLU A 22 3.77 -24.85 8.68
C GLU A 22 4.31 -23.56 8.04
N HIS A 23 5.61 -23.50 7.73
CA HIS A 23 6.21 -22.34 7.07
C HIS A 23 5.74 -22.21 5.61
N ILE A 24 5.64 -23.34 4.90
CA ILE A 24 5.11 -23.40 3.54
C ILE A 24 3.63 -23.00 3.53
N GLU A 25 2.83 -23.50 4.47
CA GLU A 25 1.40 -23.19 4.58
C GLU A 25 1.16 -21.71 4.90
N LYS A 26 1.84 -21.16 5.91
CA LYS A 26 1.77 -19.72 6.24
C LYS A 26 2.20 -18.84 5.08
N SER A 27 3.20 -19.29 4.30
CA SER A 27 3.64 -18.57 3.10
C SER A 27 2.56 -18.58 2.01
N LYS A 28 1.84 -19.69 1.82
CA LYS A 28 0.71 -19.77 0.88
C LYS A 28 -0.44 -18.88 1.30
N GLU A 29 -0.86 -18.94 2.57
CA GLU A 29 -1.93 -18.06 3.09
C GLU A 29 -1.60 -16.59 2.90
N ALA A 30 -0.33 -16.20 3.14
CA ALA A 30 0.12 -14.83 2.91
C ALA A 30 0.05 -14.44 1.42
N ILE A 31 0.44 -15.33 0.50
CA ILE A 31 0.38 -15.09 -0.94
C ILE A 31 -1.07 -14.95 -1.42
N ASP A 32 -1.96 -15.83 -0.95
CA ASP A 32 -3.38 -15.78 -1.30
C ASP A 32 -4.01 -14.47 -0.82
N ARG A 33 -3.72 -14.05 0.43
CA ARG A 33 -4.20 -12.78 0.97
C ARG A 33 -3.63 -11.57 0.22
N ILE A 34 -2.35 -11.59 -0.13
CA ILE A 34 -1.71 -10.55 -0.95
C ILE A 34 -2.40 -10.43 -2.31
N SER A 35 -2.69 -11.57 -2.95
CA SER A 35 -3.36 -11.60 -4.27
C SER A 35 -4.80 -11.08 -4.17
N GLU A 36 -5.52 -11.42 -3.10
CA GLU A 36 -6.86 -10.88 -2.84
C GLU A 36 -6.82 -9.36 -2.66
N LEU A 37 -5.91 -8.85 -1.82
CA LEU A 37 -5.75 -7.42 -1.58
C LEU A 37 -5.35 -6.66 -2.85
N GLU A 38 -4.46 -7.23 -3.67
CA GLU A 38 -4.11 -6.66 -4.98
C GLU A 38 -5.37 -6.49 -5.85
N GLN A 39 -6.17 -7.54 -6.00
CA GLN A 39 -7.40 -7.49 -6.78
C GLN A 39 -8.38 -6.47 -6.21
N GLN A 40 -8.53 -6.41 -4.89
CA GLN A 40 -9.38 -5.43 -4.21
C GLN A 40 -8.91 -3.99 -4.46
N ILE A 41 -7.61 -3.73 -4.39
CA ILE A 41 -7.02 -2.40 -4.62
C ILE A 41 -7.16 -1.99 -6.08
N LEU A 42 -6.89 -2.89 -7.03
CA LEU A 42 -6.95 -2.60 -8.46
C LEU A 42 -8.40 -2.46 -8.96
N HIS A 43 -9.36 -3.13 -8.32
CA HIS A 43 -10.79 -3.09 -8.70
C HIS A 43 -11.68 -2.40 -7.66
N TRP A 44 -11.10 -1.60 -6.76
CA TRP A 44 -11.90 -0.93 -5.74
C TRP A 44 -12.95 0.00 -6.37
N ASN A 45 -14.10 0.10 -5.73
CA ASN A 45 -15.32 0.71 -6.28
C ASN A 45 -15.40 2.25 -6.15
N GLN A 46 -14.34 2.87 -5.62
CA GLN A 46 -14.23 4.32 -5.39
C GLN A 46 -15.23 4.89 -4.36
N GLU A 47 -15.80 4.07 -3.48
CA GLU A 47 -16.80 4.53 -2.50
C GLU A 47 -16.22 5.04 -1.19
N ASP A 48 -15.17 4.38 -0.69
CA ASP A 48 -14.55 4.71 0.59
C ASP A 48 -13.02 4.67 0.49
N ILE A 49 -12.41 5.85 0.56
CA ILE A 49 -10.96 5.99 0.48
C ILE A 49 -10.23 5.41 1.71
N LYS A 50 -10.89 5.32 2.87
CA LYS A 50 -10.29 4.76 4.09
C LYS A 50 -10.15 3.26 3.96
N ARG A 51 -11.13 2.60 3.32
CA ARG A 51 -11.02 1.18 2.97
C ARG A 51 -9.81 0.93 2.09
N LEU A 52 -9.68 1.68 0.98
CA LEU A 52 -8.51 1.58 0.09
C LEU A 52 -7.19 1.80 0.86
N ARG A 53 -7.13 2.80 1.74
CA ARG A 53 -5.95 3.04 2.59
C ARG A 53 -5.62 1.83 3.45
N ASN A 54 -6.62 1.23 4.09
CA ASN A 54 -6.42 0.08 4.97
C ASN A 54 -5.94 -1.13 4.15
N ASP A 55 -6.55 -1.40 3.00
CA ASP A 55 -6.15 -2.49 2.12
C ASP A 55 -4.69 -2.33 1.65
N ILE A 56 -4.28 -1.11 1.27
CA ILE A 56 -2.89 -0.77 0.90
C ILE A 56 -1.93 -0.96 2.10
N GLN A 57 -2.33 -0.54 3.30
CA GLN A 57 -1.50 -0.70 4.50
C GLN A 57 -1.33 -2.17 4.87
N GLU A 58 -2.41 -2.95 4.84
CA GLU A 58 -2.38 -4.38 5.10
C GLU A 58 -1.45 -5.09 4.09
N LEU A 59 -1.61 -4.79 2.79
CA LEU A 59 -0.76 -5.34 1.75
C LEU A 59 0.72 -4.99 1.97
N ARG A 60 1.01 -3.74 2.33
CA ARG A 60 2.37 -3.28 2.62
C ARG A 60 2.97 -4.03 3.80
N GLU A 61 2.20 -4.25 4.86
CA GLU A 61 2.65 -5.00 6.04
C GLU A 61 2.92 -6.46 5.71
N LEU A 62 2.03 -7.11 4.95
CA LEU A 62 2.21 -8.49 4.50
C LEU A 62 3.44 -8.67 3.61
N LEU A 63 3.64 -7.77 2.63
CA LEU A 63 4.81 -7.80 1.76
C LEU A 63 6.11 -7.58 2.53
N LYS A 64 6.12 -6.64 3.48
CA LYS A 64 7.29 -6.36 4.30
C LYS A 64 7.62 -7.51 5.25
N LYS A 65 6.61 -8.11 5.89
CA LYS A 65 6.78 -9.16 6.89
C LYS A 65 7.21 -10.49 6.26
N ASN A 66 6.61 -10.88 5.14
CA ASN A 66 6.81 -12.19 4.55
C ASN A 66 7.90 -12.20 3.46
N PHE A 67 8.06 -11.11 2.71
CA PHE A 67 8.93 -11.06 1.53
C PHE A 67 10.01 -9.98 1.58
N GLN A 68 9.97 -9.08 2.57
CA GLN A 68 10.82 -7.88 2.65
C GLN A 68 10.73 -7.00 1.38
N VAL A 69 9.59 -7.04 0.69
CA VAL A 69 9.36 -6.30 -0.57
C VAL A 69 8.63 -4.99 -0.30
N GLN A 70 9.01 -3.94 -1.03
CA GLN A 70 8.26 -2.69 -1.07
C GLN A 70 7.03 -2.82 -1.98
N ILE A 71 5.88 -2.36 -1.50
CA ILE A 71 4.62 -2.39 -2.24
C ILE A 71 4.67 -1.64 -3.59
N GLU A 72 5.53 -0.64 -3.73
CA GLU A 72 5.75 0.09 -4.99
C GLU A 72 6.33 -0.79 -6.10
N ASN A 73 7.05 -1.86 -5.75
CA ASN A 73 7.55 -2.86 -6.71
C ASN A 73 6.51 -3.93 -7.03
N PHE A 74 5.43 -4.01 -6.25
CA PHE A 74 4.39 -5.03 -6.38
C PHE A 74 3.20 -4.49 -7.17
N ILE A 75 2.69 -3.30 -6.83
CA ILE A 75 1.55 -2.67 -7.52
C ILE A 75 1.94 -1.33 -8.11
N HIS A 76 1.54 -1.14 -9.37
CA HIS A 76 1.58 0.18 -10.00
C HIS A 76 0.52 1.09 -9.40
N MET A 77 0.90 1.90 -8.41
CA MET A 77 0.00 2.84 -7.70
C MET A 77 -0.77 3.79 -8.64
N ARG A 78 -0.22 4.09 -9.82
CA ARG A 78 -0.86 4.93 -10.83
C ARG A 78 -2.04 4.25 -11.53
N SER A 79 -2.05 2.93 -11.56
CA SER A 79 -3.09 2.09 -12.18
C SER A 79 -4.31 1.94 -11.30
N ILE A 80 -4.23 2.34 -10.02
CA ILE A 80 -5.36 2.31 -9.09
C ILE A 80 -6.44 3.26 -9.61
N PRO A 81 -7.68 2.78 -9.84
CA PRO A 81 -8.73 3.59 -10.44
C PRO A 81 -9.14 4.71 -9.49
N GLY A 82 -9.57 5.85 -10.02
CA GLY A 82 -9.97 7.02 -9.23
C GLY A 82 -10.44 8.18 -10.10
N MET A 83 -10.90 9.25 -9.46
CA MET A 83 -11.27 10.47 -10.18
C MET A 83 -10.06 11.10 -10.89
N ARG A 84 -10.33 11.78 -12.01
CA ARG A 84 -9.30 12.46 -12.79
C ARG A 84 -8.76 13.66 -12.03
N VAL A 85 -7.46 13.66 -11.77
CA VAL A 85 -6.72 14.77 -11.14
C VAL A 85 -5.65 15.27 -12.11
N PRO A 86 -5.40 16.59 -12.21
CA PRO A 86 -4.30 17.13 -13.00
C PRO A 86 -2.95 16.50 -12.62
N GLU A 87 -2.15 16.09 -13.60
CA GLU A 87 -0.89 15.39 -13.35
C GLU A 87 0.10 16.20 -12.51
N GLU A 88 0.17 17.52 -12.69
CA GLU A 88 1.01 18.41 -11.87
C GLU A 88 0.72 18.23 -10.37
N ILE A 89 -0.57 18.21 -10.01
CA ILE A 89 -1.01 18.06 -8.62
C ILE A 89 -0.77 16.62 -8.15
N ARG A 90 -1.10 15.64 -9.01
CA ARG A 90 -0.91 14.22 -8.73
C ARG A 90 0.55 13.90 -8.40
N GLN A 91 1.49 14.44 -9.17
CA GLN A 91 2.92 14.23 -8.98
C GLN A 91 3.44 14.98 -7.74
N LEU A 92 3.09 16.26 -7.57
CA LEU A 92 3.61 17.08 -6.46
C LEU A 92 3.17 16.57 -5.09
N TYR A 93 1.90 16.14 -4.96
CA TYR A 93 1.35 15.65 -3.70
C TYR A 93 1.38 14.13 -3.56
N LYS A 94 1.89 13.42 -4.59
CA LYS A 94 1.87 11.95 -4.67
C LYS A 94 0.46 11.39 -4.44
N ILE A 95 -0.51 11.89 -5.20
CA ILE A 95 -1.89 11.41 -5.12
C ILE A 95 -1.98 10.04 -5.80
N ILE A 96 -2.42 9.05 -5.03
CA ILE A 96 -2.59 7.68 -5.48
C ILE A 96 -3.91 7.58 -6.22
N SER A 97 -5.00 7.85 -5.49
CA SER A 97 -6.36 7.79 -5.98
C SER A 97 -7.28 8.75 -5.22
N VAL A 98 -8.45 9.00 -5.82
CA VAL A 98 -9.50 9.89 -5.30
C VAL A 98 -10.83 9.18 -5.40
N ASP A 99 -11.58 9.16 -4.30
CA ASP A 99 -12.92 8.58 -4.23
C ASP A 99 -13.97 9.48 -4.91
N LYS A 100 -15.18 8.93 -5.11
CA LYS A 100 -16.30 9.67 -5.71
C LYS A 100 -16.79 10.86 -4.88
N LYS A 101 -16.45 10.91 -3.59
CA LYS A 101 -16.80 11.98 -2.66
C LYS A 101 -15.76 13.11 -2.67
N GLY A 102 -14.68 12.97 -3.45
CA GLY A 102 -13.62 13.96 -3.57
C GLY A 102 -12.53 13.84 -2.52
N PHE A 103 -12.44 12.76 -1.74
CA PHE A 103 -11.32 12.50 -0.85
C PHE A 103 -10.19 11.78 -1.58
N ALA A 104 -9.00 12.35 -1.48
CA ALA A 104 -7.78 11.84 -2.08
C ALA A 104 -6.93 11.13 -1.04
N LEU A 105 -6.40 9.97 -1.40
CA LEU A 105 -5.30 9.30 -0.71
C LEU A 105 -3.98 9.79 -1.30
N TYR A 106 -3.11 10.34 -0.45
CA TYR A 106 -1.89 11.02 -0.89
C TYR A 106 -0.75 10.88 0.12
N GLY A 107 0.45 11.31 -0.31
CA GLY A 107 1.66 11.28 0.50
C GLY A 107 2.58 10.11 0.18
N THR A 108 3.87 10.25 0.51
CA THR A 108 4.89 9.22 0.23
C THR A 108 4.58 7.88 0.88
N GLU A 109 4.06 7.90 2.10
CA GLU A 109 3.75 6.69 2.87
C GLU A 109 2.32 6.18 2.64
N MET A 110 1.57 6.85 1.74
CA MET A 110 0.22 6.43 1.34
C MET A 110 -0.78 6.41 2.51
N ASP A 111 -0.57 7.30 3.48
CA ASP A 111 -1.26 7.31 4.77
C ASP A 111 -2.23 8.50 4.94
N LYS A 112 -2.12 9.54 4.11
CA LYS A 112 -2.84 10.80 4.31
C LYS A 112 -4.09 10.86 3.45
N ILE A 113 -5.17 11.34 4.06
CA ILE A 113 -6.46 11.55 3.40
C ILE A 113 -6.85 13.01 3.52
N ALA A 114 -7.15 13.65 2.38
CA ALA A 114 -7.66 15.02 2.36
C ALA A 114 -8.61 15.21 1.18
N HIS A 115 -9.53 16.17 1.31
CA HIS A 115 -10.40 16.54 0.21
C HIS A 115 -9.59 17.18 -0.92
N ILE A 116 -9.85 16.78 -2.18
CA ILE A 116 -9.11 17.21 -3.37
C ILE A 116 -9.12 18.73 -3.52
N THR A 117 -10.24 19.37 -3.18
CA THR A 117 -10.38 20.84 -3.19
C THR A 117 -9.32 21.52 -2.34
N LYS A 118 -9.06 21.02 -1.12
CA LYS A 118 -8.04 21.60 -0.23
C LYS A 118 -6.64 21.46 -0.83
N ILE A 119 -6.36 20.34 -1.49
CA ILE A 119 -5.08 20.10 -2.16
C ILE A 119 -4.93 21.07 -3.35
N THR A 120 -5.97 21.22 -4.16
CA THR A 120 -5.97 22.11 -5.33
C THR A 120 -5.85 23.58 -4.91
N GLU A 121 -6.56 24.01 -3.86
CA GLU A 121 -6.45 25.38 -3.33
C GLU A 121 -5.04 25.68 -2.82
N HIS A 122 -4.45 24.74 -2.08
CA HIS A 122 -3.08 24.88 -1.60
C HIS A 122 -2.07 24.91 -2.76
N PHE A 123 -2.30 24.11 -3.81
CA PHE A 123 -1.49 24.16 -5.03
C PHE A 123 -1.57 25.52 -5.74
N MET A 124 -2.78 26.06 -5.94
CA MET A 124 -2.97 27.36 -6.60
C MET A 124 -2.30 28.49 -5.81
N LYS A 125 -2.50 28.54 -4.48
CA LYS A 125 -1.84 29.53 -3.62
C LYS A 125 -0.31 29.46 -3.72
N ARG A 126 0.27 28.27 -3.74
CA ARG A 126 1.73 28.09 -3.94
C ARG A 126 2.16 28.55 -5.32
N LYS A 127 1.38 28.26 -6.37
CA LYS A 127 1.68 28.66 -7.75
C LYS A 127 1.66 30.18 -7.90
N GLU A 128 0.67 30.85 -7.32
CA GLU A 128 0.56 32.32 -7.30
C GLU A 128 1.71 32.96 -6.53
N ALA A 129 2.06 32.45 -5.35
CA ALA A 129 3.19 32.95 -4.56
C ALA A 129 4.51 32.82 -5.32
N ALA A 130 4.74 31.68 -6.00
CA ALA A 130 5.92 31.48 -6.83
C ALA A 130 5.97 32.42 -8.04
N ALA A 131 4.83 32.71 -8.66
CA ALA A 131 4.73 33.67 -9.76
C ALA A 131 5.05 35.11 -9.29
N GLN A 132 4.54 35.51 -8.13
CA GLN A 132 4.80 36.83 -7.54
C GLN A 132 6.27 37.01 -7.14
N ALA A 133 6.92 35.97 -6.60
CA ALA A 133 8.35 36.01 -6.27
C ALA A 133 9.21 36.22 -7.53
N LYS A 134 8.94 35.46 -8.60
CA LYS A 134 9.66 35.60 -9.88
C LYS A 134 9.44 36.96 -10.57
N ALA A 135 8.27 37.58 -10.36
CA ALA A 135 7.99 38.92 -10.89
C ALA A 135 8.73 40.03 -10.12
N LYS A 136 9.04 39.81 -8.84
CA LYS A 136 9.83 40.74 -8.01
C LYS A 136 11.34 40.62 -8.25
N GLU A 137 11.85 39.43 -8.57
CA GLU A 137 13.28 39.24 -8.93
C GLU A 137 13.64 39.77 -10.33
N LYS A 138 12.64 39.99 -11.20
CA LYS A 138 12.82 40.54 -12.56
C LYS A 138 12.65 42.06 -12.63
N LYS A 139 12.40 42.73 -11.50
CA LYS A 139 12.33 44.19 -11.38
C LYS A 139 13.54 44.68 -10.59
#